data_AF-A0A8T8I7C8-F1
#
_entry.id   AF-A0A8T8I7C8-F1
#
_cell.length_a   1.000
_cell.length_b   1.000
_cell.length_c   1.000
_cell.angle_alpha   90.00
_cell.angle_beta   90.00
_cell.angle_gamma   90.00
#
_symmetry.space_group_name_H-M   'P 1'
#
loop_
_entity.id
_entity.type
_entity.pdbx_description
1 polymer ?
#
loop_
_entity_poly.entity_id
_entity_poly.type
_entity_poly.pdbx_seq_one_letter_code
_entity_poly.pdbx_strand_id
1 'polypeptide(L)' 'MRIQDLAVVITGASSGIGRATALAFADRGCAVVLAARGADALAA' A
#
# COMPACT_ATOMS: atom_id res chain seq x y z
N MET A 1 1.84 -4.65 -18.40
CA MET A 1 2.84 -5.24 -17.48
C MET A 1 2.09 -6.14 -16.52
N ARG A 2 2.52 -7.40 -16.34
CA ARG A 2 1.97 -8.27 -15.29
C ARG A 2 2.65 -7.92 -13.98
N ILE A 3 1.87 -7.52 -12.99
CA ILE A 3 2.36 -7.09 -11.66
C ILE A 3 1.79 -7.92 -10.51
N GLN A 4 0.91 -8.88 -10.82
CA GLN A 4 0.49 -9.89 -9.85
C GLN A 4 1.72 -10.58 -9.22
N ASP A 5 1.64 -10.88 -7.93
CA ASP A 5 2.68 -11.55 -7.14
C ASP A 5 3.96 -10.75 -6.88
N LEU A 6 4.00 -9.46 -7.23
CA LEU A 6 5.11 -8.58 -6.84
C LEU A 6 4.98 -8.14 -5.38
N ALA A 7 6.13 -7.95 -4.73
CA ALA A 7 6.23 -7.26 -3.45
C ALA A 7 6.43 -5.75 -3.68
N VAL A 8 5.56 -4.91 -3.09
CA VAL A 8 5.54 -3.45 -3.30
C VAL A 8 5.64 -2.74 -1.95
N VAL A 9 6.65 -1.88 -1.80
CA VAL A 9 6.83 -1.04 -0.60
C VAL A 9 6.26 0.35 -0.84
N ILE A 10 5.36 0.80 0.04
CA ILE A 10 4.69 2.10 -0.08
C ILE A 10 4.92 2.91 1.19
N THR A 11 5.53 4.08 1.02
CA THR A 11 5.72 5.07 2.11
C THR A 11 4.62 6.12 2.05
N GLY A 12 4.24 6.68 3.20
CA GLY A 12 3.10 7.61 3.29
C GLY A 12 1.75 6.92 3.09
N ALA A 13 1.66 5.61 3.37
CA ALA A 13 0.49 4.77 3.06
C ALA A 13 -0.76 5.02 3.93
N SER A 14 -0.69 5.89 4.93
CA SER A 14 -1.78 6.12 5.91
C SER A 14 -2.91 7.03 5.41
N SER A 15 -2.73 7.75 4.29
CA SER A 15 -3.78 8.63 3.76
C SER A 15 -3.57 8.98 2.28
N GLY A 16 -4.54 9.69 1.69
CA GLY A 16 -4.44 10.27 0.36
C GLY A 16 -4.00 9.29 -0.73
N ILE A 17 -3.10 9.75 -1.60
CA ILE A 17 -2.56 8.93 -2.71
C ILE A 17 -1.82 7.69 -2.22
N GLY A 18 -1.11 7.75 -1.08
CA GLY A 18 -0.38 6.59 -0.56
C GLY A 18 -1.33 5.45 -0.21
N ARG A 19 -2.44 5.75 0.47
CA ARG A 19 -3.49 4.78 0.79
C ARG A 19 -4.18 4.25 -0.48
N ALA A 20 -4.55 5.14 -1.40
CA ALA A 20 -5.17 4.73 -2.66
C ALA A 20 -4.25 3.82 -3.49
N THR A 21 -2.95 4.09 -3.48
CA THR A 21 -1.93 3.28 -4.17
C THR A 21 -1.81 1.90 -3.53
N ALA A 22 -1.79 1.81 -2.20
CA ALA A 22 -1.74 0.54 -1.48
C ALA A 22 -2.92 -0.36 -1.82
N LEU A 23 -4.13 0.21 -1.81
CA LEU A 23 -5.35 -0.51 -2.19
C LEU A 23 -5.29 -0.97 -3.65
N ALA A 24 -4.89 -0.09 -4.57
CA ALA A 24 -4.82 -0.43 -5.99
C ALA A 24 -3.81 -1.55 -6.32
N PHE A 25 -2.68 -1.63 -5.58
CA PHE A 25 -1.72 -2.73 -5.73
C PHE A 25 -2.24 -4.03 -5.09
N ALA A 26 -2.85 -3.94 -3.90
CA ALA A 26 -3.46 -5.09 -3.24
C ALA A 26 -4.57 -5.72 -4.09
N ASP A 27 -5.46 -4.91 -4.68
CA ASP A 27 -6.54 -5.35 -5.58
C ASP A 27 -6.03 -6.08 -6.83
N ARG A 28 -4.77 -5.83 -7.22
CA ARG A 28 -4.11 -6.49 -8.36
C ARG A 28 -3.33 -7.74 -7.96
N GLY A 29 -3.44 -8.19 -6.71
CA GLY A 29 -2.77 -9.40 -6.21
C GLY A 29 -1.30 -9.20 -5.86
N CYS A 30 -0.89 -7.97 -5.52
CA CYS A 30 0.47 -7.71 -5.04
C CYS A 30 0.56 -7.90 -3.52
N ALA A 31 1.70 -8.37 -3.04
CA ALA A 31 2.05 -8.29 -1.62
C ALA A 31 2.49 -6.85 -1.30
N VAL A 32 1.80 -6.17 -0.40
CA VAL A 32 2.10 -4.77 -0.06
C VAL A 32 2.73 -4.64 1.33
N VAL A 33 3.79 -3.85 1.41
CA VAL A 33 4.43 -3.43 2.68
C VAL A 33 4.19 -1.95 2.85
N LEU A 34 3.58 -1.57 3.98
CA LEU A 34 3.15 -0.20 4.22
C LEU A 34 4.00 0.46 5.30
N ALA A 35 4.45 1.69 5.05
CA ALA A 35 5.19 2.50 6.00
C ALA A 35 4.59 3.90 6.10
N ALA A 36 4.28 4.34 7.32
CA ALA A 36 3.82 5.71 7.59
C ALA A 36 4.15 6.12 9.04
N ARG A 37 4.13 7.42 9.32
CA ARG A 37 4.40 7.96 10.67
C ARG A 37 3.24 7.79 11.65
N GLY A 38 2.00 7.81 11.15
CA GLY A 38 0.80 7.67 11.99
C GLY A 38 0.39 6.22 12.10
N ALA A 39 0.70 5.57 13.23
CA ALA A 39 0.38 4.16 13.46
C ALA A 39 -1.13 3.89 13.41
N ASP A 40 -1.94 4.72 14.09
CA ASP A 40 -3.39 4.55 14.14
C ASP A 40 -4.03 4.66 12.76
N ALA A 41 -3.64 5.67 11.98
CA ALA A 41 -4.13 5.86 10.62
C ALA A 41 -3.64 4.78 9.64
N LEU A 42 -2.53 4.11 9.94
CA LEU A 42 -2.01 3.00 9.14
C LEU A 42 -2.70 1.67 9.47
N ALA A 43 -3.18 1.52 10.70
CA ALA A 43 -3.85 0.31 11.19
C ALA A 43 -5.38 0.32 10.99
N ALA A 44 -5.96 1.46 10.60
CA ALA A 44 -7.39 1.64 10.34
C ALA A 44 -7.82 1.15 8.95
#